data_AF-A0AAU7BXA3-F1
#
_entry.id   AF-A0AAU7BXA3-F1
#
_cell.length_a   1.000
_cell.length_b   1.000
_cell.length_c   1.000
_cell.angle_alpha   90.00
_cell.angle_beta   90.00
_cell.angle_gamma   90.00
#
_symmetry.space_group_name_H-M   'P 1'
#
loop_
_entity.id
_entity.type
_entity.pdbx_description
1 polymer ?
#
loop_
_entity_poly.entity_id
_entity_poly.type
_entity_poly.pdbx_seq_one_letter_code
_entity_poly.pdbx_strand_id
1 'polypeptide(L)'
;MGYMGFGMQRWVYSRNPKKPFVKGRIPSFSTTDSYDRKFKLQPSKQYDSFYIIISILLISLFFSVIYSKKDAFLIHSNEVNNQKKEIFKYRDKEAFIFLMKSGKHRLESGNIIGAYYEFKLANNIKPNDAYLKQITIETLSILCSRNEKYCKELDVFMKKE
;
A
#
# COMPACT_ATOMS: atom_id res chain seq x y z
N MET A 1 -25.08 -18.62 15.74
CA MET A 1 -26.21 -19.53 15.99
C MET A 1 -25.73 -20.94 15.74
N GLY A 2 -25.47 -21.68 16.82
CA GLY A 2 -24.85 -23.01 16.75
C GLY A 2 -25.85 -24.10 16.39
N TYR A 3 -25.32 -25.27 16.03
CA TYR A 3 -25.96 -26.55 15.68
C TYR A 3 -26.88 -27.16 16.78
N MET A 4 -27.58 -26.33 17.56
CA MET A 4 -28.39 -26.73 18.72
C MET A 4 -29.85 -27.06 18.37
N GLY A 5 -30.31 -26.76 17.15
CA GLY A 5 -31.74 -26.88 16.79
C GLY A 5 -32.18 -28.21 16.17
N PHE A 6 -31.28 -29.06 15.67
CA PHE A 6 -31.64 -30.23 14.84
C PHE A 6 -31.44 -31.60 15.50
N GLY A 7 -31.23 -31.67 16.82
CA GLY A 7 -31.05 -32.96 17.52
C GLY A 7 -29.83 -33.77 17.07
N MET A 8 -28.99 -33.24 16.18
CA MET A 8 -27.81 -33.91 15.61
C MET A 8 -26.74 -34.24 16.65
N GLN A 9 -26.68 -33.51 17.77
CA GLN A 9 -25.78 -33.84 18.89
C GLN A 9 -26.02 -35.26 19.40
N ARG A 10 -27.28 -35.70 19.57
CA ARG A 10 -27.58 -37.04 20.11
C ARG A 10 -27.11 -38.15 19.17
N TRP A 11 -27.20 -37.94 17.86
CA TRP A 11 -26.76 -38.91 16.83
C TRP A 11 -25.24 -39.05 16.74
N VAL A 12 -24.49 -37.96 16.93
CA VAL A 12 -23.02 -37.99 16.95
C VAL A 12 -22.52 -38.79 18.15
N TYR A 13 -23.15 -38.64 19.31
CA TYR A 13 -22.73 -39.34 20.54
C TYR A 13 -23.31 -40.76 20.71
N SER A 14 -24.38 -41.12 19.98
CA SER A 14 -24.97 -42.48 20.03
C SER A 14 -24.32 -43.47 19.06
N ARG A 15 -23.32 -43.06 18.28
CA ARG A 15 -22.60 -43.94 17.37
C ARG A 15 -21.52 -44.72 18.11
N ASN A 16 -21.74 -46.03 18.28
CA ASN A 16 -20.66 -46.93 18.67
C ASN A 16 -19.61 -46.99 17.54
N PRO A 17 -18.33 -46.67 17.81
CA PRO A 17 -17.29 -46.72 16.79
C PRO A 17 -17.18 -48.15 16.23
N LYS A 18 -17.01 -48.29 14.91
CA LYS A 18 -16.78 -49.59 14.26
C LYS A 18 -15.39 -50.13 14.63
N LYS A 19 -15.20 -51.46 14.56
CA LYS A 19 -14.08 -52.21 15.16
C LYS A 19 -12.62 -51.76 14.87
N PRO A 20 -12.24 -50.92 13.88
CA PRO A 20 -10.90 -50.32 13.88
C PRO A 20 -10.75 -49.03 14.75
N PHE A 21 -11.86 -48.43 15.20
CA PHE A 21 -11.88 -47.17 15.96
C PHE A 21 -12.37 -47.32 17.41
N VAL A 22 -12.66 -48.55 17.86
CA VAL A 22 -13.00 -48.83 19.26
C VAL A 22 -11.71 -48.75 20.08
N LYS A 23 -11.48 -47.63 20.78
CA LYS A 23 -10.39 -47.53 21.75
C LYS A 23 -10.74 -48.37 22.98
N GLY A 24 -9.94 -49.40 23.27
CA GLY A 24 -9.97 -50.09 24.55
C GLY A 24 -9.58 -49.15 25.72
N ARG A 25 -9.79 -49.59 26.97
CA ARG A 25 -9.32 -48.81 28.14
C ARG A 25 -7.81 -48.65 28.08
N ILE A 26 -7.35 -47.41 28.02
CA ILE A 26 -5.93 -47.04 28.08
C ILE A 26 -5.52 -47.17 29.56
N PRO A 27 -4.51 -47.98 29.93
CA PRO A 27 -4.02 -48.03 31.30
C PRO A 27 -3.50 -46.65 31.73
N SER A 28 -3.66 -46.30 33.01
CA SER A 28 -3.36 -44.97 33.56
C SER A 28 -1.90 -44.54 33.42
N PHE A 29 -0.99 -45.47 33.13
CA PHE A 29 0.40 -45.19 32.84
C PHE A 29 0.86 -46.05 31.65
N SER A 30 0.90 -45.46 30.46
CA SER A 30 1.70 -46.01 29.36
C SER A 30 3.13 -45.51 29.55
N THR A 31 4.08 -46.41 29.79
CA THR A 31 5.50 -46.07 29.69
C THR A 31 5.74 -45.57 28.27
N THR A 32 6.13 -44.30 28.12
CA THR A 32 6.51 -43.75 26.82
C THR A 32 7.72 -44.53 26.33
N ASP A 33 7.60 -45.17 25.17
CA ASP A 33 8.73 -45.84 24.54
C ASP A 33 9.88 -44.83 24.38
N SER A 34 11.03 -45.11 25.00
CA SER A 34 12.22 -44.29 24.84
C SER A 34 12.81 -44.54 23.45
N TYR A 35 12.36 -43.78 22.47
CA TYR A 35 12.96 -43.80 21.14
C TYR A 35 14.33 -43.09 21.19
N ASP A 36 15.40 -43.87 21.37
CA ASP A 36 16.76 -43.40 21.16
C ASP A 36 17.06 -43.33 19.65
N ARG A 37 16.76 -42.18 19.05
CA ARG A 37 16.98 -41.95 17.63
C ARG A 37 18.44 -41.56 17.41
N LYS A 38 19.29 -42.55 17.10
CA LYS A 38 20.65 -42.29 16.59
C LYS A 38 20.55 -41.73 15.17
N PHE A 39 20.67 -40.40 15.03
CA PHE A 39 20.82 -39.76 13.74
C PHE A 39 22.16 -40.21 13.13
N LYS A 40 22.13 -41.21 12.27
CA LYS A 40 23.27 -41.50 11.41
C LYS A 40 23.39 -40.34 10.44
N LEU A 41 24.45 -39.54 10.58
CA LEU A 41 24.82 -38.54 9.59
C LEU A 41 25.08 -39.29 8.28
N GLN A 42 24.13 -39.22 7.36
CA GLN A 42 24.32 -39.72 6.01
C GLN A 42 25.04 -38.63 5.22
N PRO A 43 26.19 -38.91 4.57
CA PRO A 43 26.81 -37.93 3.69
C PRO A 43 25.82 -37.56 2.57
N SER A 44 25.86 -36.31 2.12
CA SER A 44 25.03 -35.89 1.00
C SER A 44 25.32 -36.79 -0.20
N LYS A 45 24.27 -37.32 -0.83
CA LYS A 45 24.44 -38.05 -2.09
C LYS A 45 25.00 -37.06 -3.10
N GLN A 46 26.07 -37.45 -3.80
CA GLN A 46 26.59 -36.64 -4.90
C GLN A 46 25.46 -36.51 -5.93
N TYR A 47 25.01 -35.28 -6.16
CA TYR A 47 24.00 -35.00 -7.17
C TYR A 47 24.60 -35.27 -8.54
N ASP A 48 23.86 -36.00 -9.37
CA ASP A 48 24.24 -36.23 -10.75
C ASP A 48 24.22 -34.89 -11.51
N SER A 49 25.27 -34.62 -12.28
CA SER A 49 25.46 -33.37 -13.04
C SER A 49 24.30 -33.11 -14.00
N PHE A 50 23.58 -34.17 -14.38
CA PHE A 50 22.35 -34.14 -15.17
C PHE A 50 21.25 -33.23 -14.60
N TYR A 51 21.00 -33.27 -13.28
CA TYR A 51 19.96 -32.45 -12.65
C TYR A 51 20.32 -30.95 -12.66
N ILE A 52 21.61 -30.63 -12.56
CA ILE A 52 22.11 -29.24 -12.65
C ILE A 52 21.84 -28.71 -14.06
N ILE A 53 22.15 -29.50 -15.09
CA ILE A 53 21.94 -29.12 -16.50
C ILE A 53 20.45 -28.90 -16.78
N ILE A 54 19.57 -29.81 -16.35
CA ILE A 54 18.12 -29.67 -16.53
C ILE A 54 17.60 -28.41 -15.82
N SER A 55 18.08 -28.13 -14.61
CA SER A 55 17.66 -26.94 -13.86
C SER A 55 18.01 -25.65 -14.62
N ILE A 56 19.23 -25.55 -15.14
CA ILE A 56 19.67 -24.40 -15.95
C ILE A 56 18.81 -24.25 -17.21
N LEU A 57 18.50 -25.37 -17.88
CA LEU A 57 17.69 -25.38 -19.09
C LEU A 57 16.27 -24.85 -18.80
N LEU A 58 15.62 -25.33 -17.73
CA LEU A 58 14.30 -24.85 -17.31
C LEU A 58 14.30 -23.35 -16.96
N ILE A 59 15.33 -22.88 -16.27
CA ILE A 59 15.48 -21.46 -15.93
C ILE A 59 15.63 -20.62 -17.20
N SER A 60 16.46 -21.07 -18.16
CA SER A 60 16.66 -20.36 -19.43
C SER A 60 15.38 -20.25 -20.26
N LEU A 61 14.59 -21.33 -20.30
CA LEU A 61 13.30 -21.36 -21.00
C LEU A 61 12.30 -20.40 -20.36
N PHE A 62 12.24 -20.36 -19.03
CA PHE A 62 11.38 -19.42 -18.30
C PHE A 62 11.72 -17.95 -18.62
N PHE A 63 13.00 -17.58 -18.59
CA PHE A 63 13.42 -16.23 -18.94
C PHE A 63 13.21 -15.89 -20.41
N SER A 64 13.34 -16.85 -21.32
CA SER A 64 13.06 -16.67 -22.75
C SER A 64 11.60 -16.26 -23.00
N VAL A 65 10.64 -16.93 -22.34
CA VAL A 65 9.21 -16.60 -22.44
C VAL A 65 8.93 -15.17 -21.93
N ILE A 66 9.53 -14.79 -20.80
CA ILE A 66 9.40 -13.42 -20.27
C ILE A 66 9.99 -12.39 -21.24
N TYR A 67 11.17 -12.68 -21.79
CA TYR A 67 11.84 -11.79 -22.72
C TYR A 67 10.99 -11.53 -23.98
N SER A 68 10.33 -12.55 -24.53
CA SER A 68 9.44 -12.40 -25.69
C SER A 68 8.22 -11.52 -25.43
N LYS A 69 7.80 -11.34 -24.17
CA LYS A 69 6.63 -10.52 -23.79
C LYS A 69 6.99 -9.17 -23.18
N LYS A 70 8.28 -8.86 -23.03
CA LYS A 70 8.75 -7.64 -22.37
C LYS A 70 8.17 -6.36 -23.01
N ASP A 71 8.14 -6.29 -24.33
CA ASP A 71 7.76 -5.06 -25.05
C ASP A 71 6.26 -4.78 -24.90
N ALA A 72 5.42 -5.81 -24.99
CA ALA A 72 3.98 -5.70 -24.75
C ALA A 72 3.67 -5.26 -23.31
N PHE A 73 4.40 -5.79 -22.33
CA PHE A 73 4.27 -5.37 -20.93
C PHE A 73 4.72 -3.92 -20.73
N LEU A 74 5.83 -3.51 -21.35
CA LEU A 74 6.32 -2.13 -21.28
C LEU A 74 5.33 -1.14 -21.92
N ILE A 75 4.74 -1.48 -23.07
CA ILE A 75 3.71 -0.66 -23.72
C ILE A 75 2.50 -0.49 -22.80
N HIS A 76 1.95 -1.59 -22.28
CA HIS A 76 0.79 -1.52 -21.38
C HIS A 76 1.08 -0.75 -20.09
N SER A 77 2.24 -1.01 -19.47
CA SER A 77 2.70 -0.28 -18.28
C SER A 77 2.81 1.22 -18.54
N ASN A 78 3.41 1.60 -19.67
CA ASN A 78 3.54 3.01 -20.06
C ASN A 78 2.17 3.65 -20.31
N GLU A 79 1.25 2.97 -20.98
CA GLU A 79 -0.11 3.44 -21.21
C GLU A 79 -0.86 3.69 -19.90
N VAL A 80 -0.86 2.72 -18.99
CA VAL A 80 -1.48 2.84 -17.67
C VAL A 80 -0.86 3.98 -16.85
N ASN A 81 0.47 4.11 -16.90
CA ASN A 81 1.17 5.19 -16.22
C ASN A 81 0.84 6.56 -16.82
N ASN A 82 0.69 6.67 -18.14
CA ASN A 82 0.29 7.90 -18.80
C ASN A 82 -1.16 8.28 -18.44
N GLN A 83 -2.09 7.32 -18.45
CA GLN A 83 -3.47 7.56 -18.02
C GLN A 83 -3.53 8.03 -16.56
N LYS A 84 -2.75 7.40 -15.65
CA LYS A 84 -2.63 7.85 -14.26
C LYS A 84 -2.10 9.29 -14.18
N LYS A 85 -1.04 9.62 -14.93
CA LYS A 85 -0.49 10.98 -14.97
C LYS A 85 -1.54 12.01 -15.43
N GLU A 86 -2.33 11.69 -16.45
CA GLU A 86 -3.41 12.58 -16.92
C GLU A 86 -4.50 12.75 -15.85
N ILE A 87 -4.89 11.69 -15.15
CA ILE A 87 -5.84 11.76 -14.03
C ILE A 87 -5.29 12.64 -12.89
N PHE A 88 -4.01 12.48 -12.54
CA PHE A 88 -3.38 13.32 -11.51
C PHE A 88 -3.36 14.80 -11.94
N LYS A 89 -2.95 15.11 -13.17
CA LYS A 89 -3.01 16.48 -13.71
C LYS A 89 -4.41 17.07 -13.65
N TYR A 90 -5.43 16.29 -14.00
CA TYR A 90 -6.82 16.72 -13.95
C TYR A 90 -7.26 17.03 -12.51
N ARG A 91 -6.98 16.12 -11.58
CA ARG A 91 -7.30 16.30 -10.15
C ARG A 91 -6.57 17.49 -9.54
N ASP A 92 -5.31 17.67 -9.88
CA ASP A 92 -4.51 18.83 -9.44
C ASP A 92 -5.11 20.14 -9.97
N LYS A 93 -5.56 20.16 -11.23
CA LYS A 93 -6.25 21.31 -11.81
C LYS A 93 -7.57 21.62 -11.08
N GLU A 94 -8.39 20.61 -10.80
CA GLU A 94 -9.63 20.78 -10.05
C GLU A 94 -9.37 21.27 -8.62
N ALA A 95 -8.42 20.65 -7.92
CA ALA A 95 -8.03 21.02 -6.58
C ALA A 95 -7.51 22.47 -6.53
N PHE A 96 -6.66 22.87 -7.48
CA PHE A 96 -6.20 24.25 -7.60
C PHE A 96 -7.38 25.22 -7.79
N ILE A 97 -8.31 24.94 -8.71
CA ILE A 97 -9.48 25.79 -8.93
C ILE A 97 -10.35 25.89 -7.68
N PHE A 98 -10.56 24.78 -6.98
CA PHE A 98 -11.31 24.73 -5.74
C PHE A 98 -10.65 25.60 -4.66
N LEU A 99 -9.35 25.43 -4.42
CA LEU A 99 -8.58 26.19 -3.44
C LEU A 99 -8.59 27.68 -3.76
N MET A 100 -8.43 28.05 -5.03
CA MET A 100 -8.50 29.45 -5.47
C MET A 100 -9.88 30.07 -5.21
N LYS A 101 -10.97 29.34 -5.48
CA LYS A 101 -12.33 29.82 -5.20
C LYS A 101 -12.59 29.93 -3.71
N SER A 102 -12.22 28.91 -2.93
CA SER A 102 -12.34 28.89 -1.47
C SER A 102 -11.57 30.04 -0.83
N GLY A 103 -10.30 30.22 -1.21
CA GLY A 103 -9.44 31.29 -0.71
C GLY A 103 -9.99 32.68 -1.01
N LYS A 104 -10.48 32.93 -2.22
CA LYS A 104 -11.15 34.20 -2.59
C LYS A 104 -12.40 34.45 -1.74
N HIS A 105 -13.26 33.46 -1.60
CA HIS A 105 -14.45 33.59 -0.76
C HIS A 105 -14.10 33.88 0.72
N ARG A 106 -13.04 33.26 1.23
CA ARG A 106 -12.51 33.55 2.58
C ARG A 106 -11.94 34.96 2.70
N LEU A 107 -11.27 35.49 1.67
CA LEU A 107 -10.82 36.88 1.64
C LEU A 107 -12.01 37.84 1.70
N GLU A 108 -13.00 37.63 0.84
CA GLU A 108 -14.20 38.46 0.75
C GLU A 108 -15.01 38.47 2.06
N SER A 109 -15.03 37.34 2.77
CA SER A 109 -15.65 37.23 4.10
C SER A 109 -14.77 37.72 5.26
N GLY A 110 -13.58 38.25 5.00
CA GLY A 110 -12.67 38.79 6.01
C GLY A 110 -11.85 37.74 6.77
N ASN A 111 -11.95 36.46 6.42
CA ASN A 111 -11.13 35.38 6.99
C ASN A 111 -9.78 35.30 6.27
N ILE A 112 -8.91 36.29 6.52
CA ILE A 112 -7.62 36.45 5.84
C ILE A 112 -6.66 35.28 6.13
N ILE A 113 -6.62 34.79 7.38
CA ILE A 113 -5.76 33.66 7.76
C ILE A 113 -6.19 32.40 7.02
N GLY A 114 -7.50 32.12 6.98
CA GLY A 114 -8.04 30.98 6.25
C GLY A 114 -7.71 31.08 4.76
N ALA A 115 -7.89 32.25 4.15
CA ALA A 115 -7.55 32.47 2.75
C ALA A 115 -6.07 32.21 2.45
N TYR A 116 -5.16 32.71 3.31
CA TYR A 116 -3.73 32.46 3.17
C TYR A 116 -3.40 30.96 3.12
N TYR A 117 -3.99 30.15 3.99
CA TYR A 117 -3.74 28.71 3.99
C TYR A 117 -4.28 28.01 2.72
N GLU A 118 -5.43 28.44 2.19
CA GLU A 118 -5.94 27.92 0.91
C GLU A 118 -4.99 28.26 -0.25
N PHE A 119 -4.48 29.50 -0.30
CA PHE A 119 -3.50 29.90 -1.32
C PHE A 119 -2.15 29.20 -1.16
N LYS A 120 -1.70 28.97 0.08
CA LYS A 120 -0.49 28.18 0.36
C LYS A 120 -0.61 26.75 -0.16
N LEU A 121 -1.78 26.12 0.01
CA LEU A 121 -2.06 24.82 -0.57
C LEU A 121 -2.08 24.87 -2.10
N ALA A 122 -2.72 25.88 -2.69
CA ALA A 122 -2.72 26.08 -4.14
C ALA A 122 -1.30 26.26 -4.70
N ASN A 123 -0.40 26.90 -3.94
CA ASN A 123 0.99 27.13 -4.33
C ASN A 123 1.82 25.84 -4.36
N ASN A 124 1.46 24.85 -3.55
CA ASN A 124 2.07 23.52 -3.61
C ASN A 124 1.68 22.75 -4.88
N ILE A 125 0.52 23.06 -5.46
CA ILE A 125 0.05 22.43 -6.70
C ILE A 125 0.62 23.17 -7.92
N LYS A 126 0.52 24.50 -7.95
CA LYS A 126 0.96 25.32 -9.09
C LYS A 126 1.82 26.50 -8.63
N PRO A 127 3.10 26.26 -8.28
CA PRO A 127 3.98 27.27 -7.68
C PRO A 127 4.35 28.43 -8.62
N ASN A 128 4.20 28.24 -9.93
CA ASN A 128 4.59 29.22 -10.95
C ASN A 128 3.41 30.05 -11.47
N ASP A 129 2.24 29.99 -10.81
CA ASP A 129 1.09 30.78 -11.20
C ASP A 129 1.24 32.23 -10.71
N ALA A 130 1.40 33.18 -11.64
CA ALA A 130 1.67 34.58 -11.33
C ALA A 130 0.53 35.23 -10.51
N TYR A 131 -0.71 34.92 -10.86
CA TYR A 131 -1.87 35.47 -10.16
C TYR A 131 -1.98 34.95 -8.72
N LEU A 132 -1.74 33.65 -8.51
CA LEU A 132 -1.67 33.08 -7.17
C LEU A 132 -0.54 33.72 -6.34
N LYS A 133 0.65 33.92 -6.91
CA LYS A 133 1.75 34.56 -6.19
C LYS A 133 1.36 35.96 -5.72
N GLN A 134 0.82 36.77 -6.64
CA GLN A 134 0.39 38.14 -6.34
C GLN A 134 -0.64 38.16 -5.20
N ILE A 135 -1.72 37.39 -5.31
CA ILE A 135 -2.77 37.40 -4.28
C ILE A 135 -2.26 36.85 -2.93
N THR A 136 -1.32 35.90 -2.96
CA THR A 136 -0.69 35.37 -1.75
C THR A 136 0.17 36.44 -1.07
N ILE A 137 0.93 37.22 -1.83
CA ILE A 137 1.74 38.34 -1.34
C ILE A 137 0.85 39.42 -0.73
N GLU A 138 -0.24 39.80 -1.41
CA GLU A 138 -1.23 40.75 -0.89
C GLU A 138 -1.88 40.25 0.41
N THR A 139 -2.21 38.96 0.46
CA THR A 139 -2.79 38.35 1.67
C THR A 139 -1.78 38.35 2.83
N LEU A 140 -0.52 38.00 2.54
CA LEU A 140 0.56 37.96 3.52
C LEU A 140 0.94 39.36 4.03
N SER A 141 0.89 40.39 3.18
CA SER A 141 1.17 41.77 3.60
C SER A 141 0.13 42.26 4.61
N ILE A 142 -1.15 41.95 4.37
CA ILE A 142 -2.24 42.21 5.33
C ILE A 142 -1.99 41.46 6.65
N LEU A 143 -1.60 40.19 6.60
CA LEU A 143 -1.35 39.39 7.81
C LEU A 143 -0.10 39.83 8.57
N CYS A 144 0.95 40.24 7.87
CA CYS A 144 2.20 40.74 8.45
C CYS A 144 1.95 41.97 9.32
N SER A 145 1.03 42.87 8.92
CA SER A 145 0.65 44.03 9.74
C SER A 145 0.10 43.66 11.13
N ARG A 146 -0.41 42.44 11.30
CA ARG A 146 -1.01 41.95 12.55
C ARG A 146 -0.10 41.02 13.33
N ASN A 147 0.78 40.27 12.66
CA ASN A 147 1.65 39.28 13.28
C ASN A 147 2.96 39.11 12.48
N GLU A 148 4.07 39.37 13.17
CA GLU A 148 5.44 39.32 12.64
C GLU A 148 5.80 37.97 12.01
N LYS A 149 5.18 36.86 12.44
CA LYS A 149 5.40 35.53 11.85
C LYS A 149 5.13 35.52 10.34
N TYR A 150 4.08 36.21 9.89
CA TYR A 150 3.73 36.24 8.47
C TYR A 150 4.64 37.16 7.66
N CYS A 151 5.33 38.11 8.29
CA CYS A 151 6.36 38.92 7.63
C CYS A 151 7.55 38.05 7.19
N LYS A 152 7.99 37.12 8.05
CA LYS A 152 9.05 36.17 7.69
C LYS A 152 8.65 35.27 6.53
N GLU A 153 7.39 34.83 6.49
CA GLU A 153 6.86 34.02 5.38
C GLU A 153 6.75 34.84 4.08
N LEU A 154 6.40 36.13 4.18
CA LEU A 154 6.37 37.06 3.06
C LEU A 154 7.76 37.25 2.44
N ASP A 155 8.78 37.50 3.27
CA ASP A 155 10.17 37.67 2.80
C ASP A 155 10.66 36.42 2.04
N VAL A 156 10.29 35.24 2.51
CA VAL A 156 10.63 33.98 1.84
C VAL A 156 9.90 33.84 0.49
N PHE A 157 8.64 34.27 0.41
CA PHE A 157 7.88 34.25 -0.84
C PHE A 157 8.45 35.22 -1.88
N MET A 158 8.88 36.41 -1.45
CA MET A 158 9.48 37.44 -2.32
C MET A 158 10.89 37.05 -2.81
N LYS A 159 11.70 36.39 -1.97
CA LYS A 159 13.06 35.93 -2.34
C LYS A 159 13.10 34.72 -3.27
N LYS A 160 11.94 34.09 -3.52
CA LYS A 160 11.82 32.91 -4.39
C LYS A 160 11.58 33.26 -5.87
N GLU A 161 11.56 34.55 -6.21
CA GLU A 161 11.67 35.06 -7.59
C GLU A 161 13.13 35.09 -8.05
#